data_AF-F4RTI7-F1
#
_entry.id   AF-F4RTI7-F1
#
_cell.length_a   1.000
_cell.length_b   1.000
_cell.length_c   1.000
_cell.angle_alpha   90.00
_cell.angle_beta   90.00
_cell.angle_gamma   90.00
#
_symmetry.space_group_name_H-M   'P 1'
#
loop_
_entity.id
_entity.type
_entity.pdbx_description
1 polymer ?
#
loop_
_entity_poly.entity_id
_entity_poly.type
_entity_poly.pdbx_seq_one_letter_code
_entity_poly.pdbx_strand_id
1 'polypeptide(L)'
;MVVSCDGFYNEPHTDNDHTRYAFGINCLIDRETGKPYQLEGSENKGLICGSSFILGDFDIVVDHDRCDGIYETLWDTQVEHYTAESITYDEHGHEISPTKCAITRFGTSCQISKSLVERINIVEKERDKMKPTEWEAYHKSRVRTLEEETEFKEIKAVASEAIMVERESMRKEARKVKAEMKRKAKLNTLFKGGKV
;
A
#
# COMPACT_ATOMS: atom_id res chain seq x y z
N MET A 1 10.87 3.02 -1.71
CA MET A 1 10.22 2.97 -3.02
C MET A 1 8.76 2.64 -2.78
N VAL A 2 7.87 3.57 -3.13
CA VAL A 2 6.43 3.35 -3.12
C VAL A 2 5.98 3.24 -4.57
N VAL A 3 5.13 2.27 -4.90
CA VAL A 3 4.66 2.02 -6.27
C VAL A 3 3.14 2.08 -6.27
N SER A 4 2.56 2.85 -7.19
CA SER A 4 1.12 2.88 -7.45
C SER A 4 0.83 2.55 -8.92
N CYS A 5 -0.11 1.62 -9.12
CA CYS A 5 -0.53 1.12 -10.43
C CYS A 5 -2.05 1.00 -10.58
N ASP A 6 -2.84 1.19 -9.53
CA ASP A 6 -4.29 0.92 -9.55
C ASP A 6 -4.98 2.00 -8.73
N GLY A 7 -5.50 3.04 -9.40
CA GLY A 7 -5.98 4.26 -8.74
C GLY A 7 -4.78 5.15 -8.40
N PHE A 8 -4.43 6.02 -9.34
CA PHE A 8 -3.32 6.94 -9.21
C PHE A 8 -3.73 8.10 -8.29
N TYR A 9 -3.88 7.83 -7.00
CA TYR A 9 -4.42 8.76 -6.00
C TYR A 9 -3.61 8.72 -4.70
N ASN A 10 -3.45 9.88 -4.07
CA ASN A 10 -2.97 9.99 -2.70
C ASN A 10 -3.64 11.18 -2.00
N GLU A 11 -3.83 11.10 -0.69
CA GLU A 11 -4.34 12.23 0.09
C GLU A 11 -3.28 13.33 0.23
N PRO A 12 -3.67 14.61 0.40
CA PRO A 12 -2.76 15.70 0.79
C PRO A 12 -1.93 15.36 2.02
N HIS A 13 -0.60 15.44 1.89
CA HIS A 13 0.34 15.17 2.97
C HIS A 13 1.70 15.83 2.72
N THR A 14 2.54 15.80 3.74
CA THR A 14 3.99 16.07 3.67
C THR A 14 4.74 14.80 4.05
N ASP A 15 5.88 14.57 3.43
CA ASP A 15 6.73 13.42 3.74
C ASP A 15 7.78 13.77 4.80
N ASN A 16 7.90 12.92 5.83
CA ASN A 16 8.92 13.06 6.87
C ASN A 16 10.15 12.19 6.57
N ASP A 17 10.76 12.47 5.41
CA ASP A 17 11.94 11.76 4.95
C ASP A 17 13.24 12.28 5.57
N HIS A 18 14.31 11.49 5.44
CA HIS A 18 15.63 11.88 5.89
C HIS A 18 16.20 13.01 5.03
N THR A 19 15.95 12.93 3.72
CA THR A 19 16.35 13.96 2.77
C THR A 19 15.21 14.93 2.50
N ARG A 20 15.60 16.17 2.20
CA ARG A 20 14.67 17.23 1.83
C ARG A 20 13.98 16.98 0.49
N TYR A 21 14.59 16.21 -0.39
CA TYR A 21 14.04 15.97 -1.72
C TYR A 21 13.72 14.50 -1.92
N ALA A 22 12.61 14.26 -2.62
CA ALA A 22 12.23 12.98 -3.19
C ALA A 22 12.10 13.15 -4.71
N PHE A 23 12.34 12.06 -5.44
CA PHE A 23 12.09 12.02 -6.88
C PHE A 23 11.13 10.90 -7.21
N GLY A 24 10.36 11.08 -8.27
CA GLY A 24 9.38 10.12 -8.72
C GLY A 24 9.41 9.98 -10.22
N ILE A 25 9.14 8.76 -10.69
CA ILE A 25 9.08 8.42 -12.10
C ILE A 25 7.66 7.97 -12.39
N ASN A 26 7.07 8.51 -13.46
CA ASN A 26 5.72 8.20 -13.84
C ASN A 26 5.60 8.01 -15.35
N CYS A 27 4.71 7.12 -15.77
CA CYS A 27 4.42 6.86 -17.17
C CYS A 27 3.12 6.06 -17.33
N LEU A 28 2.66 5.92 -18.58
CA LEU A 28 1.71 4.87 -18.93
C LEU A 28 2.45 3.56 -19.17
N ILE A 29 1.87 2.46 -18.68
CA ILE A 29 2.36 1.10 -18.90
C ILE A 29 1.24 0.28 -19.54
N ASP A 30 1.60 -0.45 -20.58
CA ASP A 30 0.79 -1.53 -21.13
C ASP A 30 0.86 -2.73 -20.16
N ARG A 31 -0.29 -3.15 -19.62
CA ARG A 31 -0.32 -4.22 -18.61
C ARG A 31 0.04 -5.59 -19.15
N GLU A 32 -0.21 -5.85 -20.43
CA GLU A 32 0.07 -7.14 -21.06
C GLU A 32 1.57 -7.30 -21.28
N THR A 33 2.22 -6.25 -21.77
CA THR A 33 3.64 -6.30 -22.15
C THR A 33 4.59 -5.81 -21.06
N GLY A 34 4.09 -5.05 -20.08
CA GLY A 34 4.89 -4.37 -19.06
C GLY A 34 5.75 -3.22 -19.60
N LYS A 35 5.54 -2.78 -20.84
CA LYS A 35 6.34 -1.73 -21.49
C LYS A 35 5.68 -0.36 -21.36
N PRO A 36 6.47 0.74 -21.44
CA PRO A 36 5.92 2.08 -21.61
C PRO A 36 4.96 2.12 -22.79
N TYR A 37 3.76 2.63 -22.54
CA TYR A 37 2.73 2.86 -23.55
C TYR A 37 2.69 4.34 -23.88
N GLN A 38 2.60 4.67 -25.16
CA GLN A 38 2.42 6.03 -25.65
C GLN A 38 1.04 6.17 -26.25
N LEU A 39 0.32 7.25 -25.94
CA LEU A 39 -0.99 7.54 -26.51
C LEU A 39 -0.86 7.88 -28.00
N GLU A 40 0.13 8.69 -28.36
CA GLU A 40 0.38 9.07 -29.75
C GLU A 40 1.05 7.92 -30.51
N GLY A 41 0.39 7.47 -31.58
CA GLY A 41 0.94 6.45 -32.49
C GLY A 41 0.73 5.00 -32.08
N SER A 42 0.13 4.71 -30.92
CA SER A 42 -0.25 3.35 -30.52
C SER A 42 -1.71 3.03 -30.84
N GLU A 43 -2.05 1.75 -30.86
CA GLU A 43 -3.44 1.29 -30.83
C GLU A 43 -4.14 1.79 -29.57
N ASN A 44 -5.39 2.25 -29.68
CA ASN A 44 -6.19 2.70 -28.55
C ASN A 44 -6.46 1.54 -27.58
N LYS A 45 -5.90 1.62 -26.37
CA LYS A 45 -6.08 0.63 -25.30
C LYS A 45 -6.88 1.16 -24.11
N GLY A 46 -7.57 2.28 -24.31
CA GLY A 46 -8.26 3.02 -23.26
C GLY A 46 -7.58 4.33 -22.91
N LEU A 47 -8.15 5.02 -21.93
CA LEU A 47 -7.74 6.37 -21.54
C LEU A 47 -7.82 6.54 -20.03
N ILE A 48 -6.86 7.27 -19.46
CA ILE A 48 -6.86 7.67 -18.04
C ILE A 48 -6.85 9.20 -18.02
N CYS A 49 -7.81 9.80 -17.32
CA CYS A 49 -8.00 11.25 -17.23
C CYS A 49 -8.08 11.74 -15.79
N GLY A 50 -7.69 12.99 -15.56
CA GLY A 50 -7.65 13.63 -14.24
C GLY A 50 -6.39 13.33 -13.45
N SER A 51 -5.38 12.69 -14.05
CA SER A 51 -4.15 12.38 -13.34
C SER A 51 -3.33 13.65 -13.17
N SER A 52 -3.15 14.11 -11.94
CA SER A 52 -2.35 15.31 -11.67
C SER A 52 -1.59 15.17 -10.37
N PHE A 53 -0.34 15.61 -10.36
CA PHE A 53 0.45 15.81 -9.15
C PHE A 53 0.42 17.28 -8.76
N ILE A 54 0.07 17.54 -7.51
CA ILE A 54 -0.24 18.89 -7.02
C ILE A 54 0.71 19.22 -5.87
N LEU A 55 1.34 20.38 -5.94
CA LEU A 55 2.15 20.98 -4.88
C LEU A 55 1.32 22.11 -4.26
N GLY A 56 0.59 21.78 -3.19
CA GLY A 56 -0.46 22.63 -2.61
C GLY A 56 0.05 24.00 -2.17
N ASP A 57 1.23 24.07 -1.56
CA ASP A 57 1.79 25.33 -1.04
C ASP A 57 2.14 26.36 -2.12
N PHE A 58 2.24 25.94 -3.39
CA PHE A 58 2.66 26.78 -4.51
C PHE A 58 1.60 26.96 -5.60
N ASP A 59 0.41 26.37 -5.44
CA ASP A 59 -0.60 26.30 -6.49
C ASP A 59 -0.05 25.75 -7.82
N ILE A 60 0.93 24.84 -7.76
CA ILE A 60 1.53 24.21 -8.94
C ILE A 60 0.83 22.87 -9.20
N VAL A 61 0.41 22.66 -10.44
CA VAL A 61 -0.20 21.42 -10.92
C VAL A 61 0.62 20.86 -12.08
N VAL A 62 1.08 19.61 -11.93
CA VAL A 62 1.69 18.84 -13.00
C VAL A 62 0.60 17.95 -13.61
N ASP A 63 0.12 18.33 -14.78
CA ASP A 63 -0.89 17.60 -15.55
C ASP A 63 -0.26 16.40 -16.25
N HIS A 64 -0.49 15.21 -15.71
CA HIS A 64 0.09 13.99 -16.25
C HIS A 64 -0.63 13.50 -17.50
N ASP A 65 -1.88 13.89 -17.72
CA ASP A 65 -2.66 13.44 -18.89
C ASP A 65 -2.02 13.93 -20.20
N ARG A 66 -1.29 15.04 -20.13
CA ARG A 66 -0.55 15.64 -21.25
C ARG A 66 0.87 15.11 -21.42
N CYS A 67 1.33 14.24 -20.53
CA CYS A 67 2.68 13.68 -20.58
C CYS A 67 2.66 12.31 -21.28
N ASP A 68 3.04 12.30 -22.56
CA ASP A 68 3.12 11.07 -23.35
C ASP A 68 4.55 10.48 -23.37
N GLY A 69 4.90 9.80 -22.28
CA GLY A 69 6.22 9.20 -22.10
C GLY A 69 6.56 8.92 -20.64
N ILE A 70 7.87 8.79 -20.38
CA ILE A 70 8.40 8.70 -19.02
C ILE A 70 8.80 10.11 -18.59
N TYR A 71 8.29 10.54 -17.45
CA TYR A 71 8.69 11.81 -16.83
C TYR A 71 9.13 11.59 -15.40
N GLU A 72 10.09 12.43 -15.00
CA GLU A 72 10.70 12.45 -13.69
C GLU A 72 10.31 13.76 -13.00
N THR A 73 9.84 13.66 -11.76
CA THR A 73 9.49 14.80 -10.92
C THR A 73 10.41 14.78 -9.69
N LEU A 74 11.01 15.92 -9.36
CA LEU A 74 11.75 16.12 -8.11
C LEU A 74 10.99 17.17 -7.29
N TRP A 75 10.71 16.88 -6.01
CA TRP A 75 10.02 17.83 -5.14
C TRP A 75 10.62 17.86 -3.73
N ASP A 76 10.36 18.96 -3.03
CA ASP A 76 10.70 19.12 -1.62
C ASP A 76 9.66 18.35 -0.78
N THR A 77 10.10 17.40 0.03
CA THR A 77 9.23 16.52 0.83
C THR A 77 8.48 17.27 1.92
N GLN A 78 8.93 18.47 2.28
CA GLN A 78 8.29 19.32 3.29
C GLN A 78 7.14 20.17 2.73
N VAL A 79 6.91 20.13 1.43
CA VAL A 79 5.83 20.83 0.75
C VAL A 79 4.61 19.92 0.71
N GLU A 80 3.43 20.45 1.03
CA GLU A 80 2.20 19.68 0.91
C GLU A 80 2.01 19.24 -0.55
N HIS A 81 1.83 17.94 -0.76
CA HIS A 81 1.67 17.39 -2.09
C HIS A 81 0.70 16.21 -2.11
N TYR A 82 0.11 15.98 -3.28
CA TYR A 82 -0.79 14.86 -3.50
C TYR A 82 -1.01 14.56 -4.98
N THR A 83 -1.68 13.44 -5.22
CA THR A 83 -2.09 13.04 -6.56
C THR A 83 -3.60 12.98 -6.62
N ALA A 84 -4.20 13.72 -7.55
CA ALA A 84 -5.64 13.74 -7.75
C ALA A 84 -6.17 12.40 -8.29
N GLU A 85 -7.39 12.03 -7.90
CA GLU A 85 -8.03 10.81 -8.36
C GLU A 85 -8.31 10.87 -9.87
N SER A 86 -7.91 9.83 -10.59
CA SER A 86 -8.09 9.70 -12.03
C SER A 86 -9.30 8.83 -12.37
N ILE A 87 -10.01 9.17 -13.45
CA ILE A 87 -11.05 8.33 -14.06
C ILE A 87 -10.44 7.50 -15.18
N THR A 88 -10.86 6.25 -15.32
CA THR A 88 -10.34 5.32 -16.33
C THR A 88 -11.43 4.86 -17.29
N TYR A 89 -11.12 4.85 -18.58
CA TYR A 89 -12.00 4.44 -19.66
C TYR A 89 -11.41 3.28 -20.47
N ASP A 90 -12.26 2.41 -21.00
CA ASP A 90 -11.89 1.39 -21.97
C ASP A 90 -11.65 1.98 -23.38
N GLU A 91 -11.25 1.14 -24.33
CA GLU A 91 -11.03 1.52 -25.74
C GLU A 91 -12.28 2.05 -26.46
N HIS A 92 -13.47 1.83 -25.90
CA HIS A 92 -14.75 2.31 -26.41
C HIS A 92 -15.25 3.57 -25.68
N GLY A 93 -14.53 4.06 -24.68
CA GLY A 93 -14.87 5.24 -23.90
C GLY A 93 -15.85 4.98 -22.74
N HIS A 94 -16.07 3.73 -22.33
CA HIS A 94 -16.85 3.43 -21.14
C HIS A 94 -15.99 3.53 -19.89
N GLU A 95 -16.51 4.15 -18.84
CA GLU A 95 -15.83 4.21 -17.54
C GLU A 95 -15.72 2.80 -16.96
N ILE A 96 -14.51 2.43 -16.55
CA ILE A 96 -14.18 1.14 -15.97
C ILE A 96 -13.28 1.31 -14.75
N SER A 97 -13.24 0.29 -13.91
CA SER A 97 -12.26 0.25 -12.80
C SER A 97 -10.83 0.27 -13.36
N PRO A 98 -9.88 1.00 -12.74
CA PRO A 98 -8.48 1.04 -13.19
C PRO A 98 -7.83 -0.34 -13.38
N THR A 99 -8.23 -1.32 -12.56
CA THR A 99 -7.72 -2.70 -12.59
C THR A 99 -8.14 -3.48 -13.84
N LYS A 100 -9.16 -3.03 -14.56
CA LYS A 100 -9.69 -3.68 -15.78
C LYS A 100 -9.16 -3.05 -17.07
N CYS A 101 -8.50 -1.90 -16.99
CA CYS A 101 -7.98 -1.21 -18.17
C CYS A 101 -6.73 -1.92 -18.70
N ALA A 102 -6.56 -1.99 -20.02
CA ALA A 102 -5.39 -2.60 -20.64
C ALA A 102 -4.10 -1.78 -20.42
N ILE A 103 -4.25 -0.50 -20.10
CA ILE A 103 -3.16 0.38 -19.67
C ILE A 103 -3.29 0.76 -18.20
N THR A 104 -2.20 1.18 -17.60
CA THR A 104 -2.20 1.80 -16.28
C THR A 104 -1.27 2.99 -16.20
N ARG A 105 -1.60 3.95 -15.32
CA ARG A 105 -0.65 4.96 -14.88
C ARG A 105 0.23 4.36 -13.79
N PHE A 106 1.49 4.15 -14.13
CA PHE A 106 2.53 3.76 -13.19
C PHE A 106 3.13 5.01 -12.57
N GLY A 107 3.24 5.01 -11.24
CA GLY A 107 4.06 5.96 -10.50
C GLY A 107 4.92 5.27 -9.47
N THR A 108 6.15 5.72 -9.35
CA THR A 108 7.05 5.32 -8.26
C THR A 108 7.68 6.55 -7.64
N SER A 109 7.80 6.55 -6.30
CA SER A 109 8.59 7.52 -5.57
C SER A 109 9.80 6.87 -4.92
N CYS A 110 10.92 7.56 -5.02
CA CYS A 110 12.19 7.21 -4.41
C CYS A 110 12.54 8.26 -3.37
N GLN A 111 12.51 7.81 -2.11
CA GLN A 111 12.81 8.64 -0.95
C GLN A 111 13.68 7.88 0.04
N ILE A 112 14.45 8.63 0.84
CA ILE A 112 15.27 8.08 1.91
C ILE A 112 14.48 8.18 3.20
N SER A 113 13.87 7.08 3.63
CA SER A 113 13.07 7.06 4.86
C SER A 113 13.92 7.40 6.08
N LYS A 114 13.49 8.42 6.83
CA LYS A 114 14.09 8.82 8.11
C LYS A 114 14.18 7.66 9.11
N SER A 115 13.09 6.90 9.23
CA SER A 115 13.02 5.75 10.14
C SER A 115 14.07 4.67 9.83
N LEU A 116 14.36 4.43 8.55
CA LEU A 116 15.37 3.45 8.14
C LEU A 116 16.78 3.93 8.49
N VAL A 117 17.08 5.19 8.21
CA VAL A 117 18.38 5.80 8.56
C VAL A 117 18.59 5.79 10.07
N GLU A 118 17.57 6.15 10.86
CA GLU A 118 17.64 6.10 12.32
C GLU A 118 17.92 4.68 12.84
N ARG A 119 17.27 3.67 12.26
CA ARG A 119 17.52 2.26 12.62
C ARG A 119 18.94 1.81 12.25
N ILE A 120 19.44 2.19 11.07
CA ILE A 120 20.83 1.91 10.67
C ILE A 120 21.79 2.55 11.68
N ASN A 121 21.57 3.81 12.04
CA ASN A 121 22.40 4.52 13.01
C ASN A 121 22.40 3.85 14.40
N ILE A 122 21.26 3.29 14.83
CA ILE A 122 21.20 2.51 16.07
C ILE A 122 22.05 1.25 15.94
N VAL A 123 21.92 0.49 14.85
CA VAL A 123 22.68 -0.75 14.62
C VAL A 123 24.19 -0.47 14.55
N GLU A 124 24.60 0.59 13.86
CA GLU A 124 26.00 1.02 13.76
C GLU A 124 26.58 1.38 15.13
N LYS A 125 25.84 2.13 15.97
CA LYS A 125 26.25 2.45 17.34
C LYS A 125 26.37 1.22 18.23
N GLU A 126 25.52 0.21 18.03
CA GLU A 126 25.62 -1.05 18.76
C GLU A 126 26.81 -1.88 18.28
N ARG A 127 27.09 -1.90 16.97
CA ARG A 127 28.29 -2.54 16.42
C ARG A 127 29.57 -2.02 17.06
N ASP A 128 29.69 -0.70 17.23
CA ASP A 128 30.91 -0.09 17.79
C ASP A 128 31.21 -0.53 19.23
N LYS A 129 30.23 -1.13 19.92
CA LYS A 129 30.37 -1.72 21.26
C LYS A 129 30.69 -3.22 21.25
N MET A 130 30.65 -3.86 20.08
CA MET A 130 30.82 -5.30 19.91
C MET A 130 32.22 -5.63 19.41
N LYS A 131 32.73 -6.81 19.80
CA LYS A 131 33.89 -7.39 19.13
C LYS A 131 33.51 -7.86 17.72
N PRO A 132 34.46 -7.94 16.78
CA PRO A 132 34.18 -8.40 15.41
C PRO A 132 33.38 -9.72 15.33
N THR A 133 33.72 -10.70 16.17
CA THR A 133 33.03 -11.99 16.23
C THR A 133 31.59 -11.90 16.73
N GLU A 134 31.31 -10.97 17.65
CA GLU A 134 29.96 -10.73 18.17
C GLU A 134 29.10 -10.02 17.13
N TRP A 135 29.70 -9.07 16.39
CA TRP A 135 29.06 -8.41 15.26
C TRP A 135 28.71 -9.40 14.13
N GLU A 136 29.62 -10.29 13.74
CA GLU A 136 29.36 -11.30 12.70
C GLU A 136 28.18 -12.20 13.08
N ALA A 137 28.15 -12.68 14.33
CA ALA A 137 27.05 -13.48 14.84
C ALA A 137 25.72 -12.70 14.86
N TYR A 138 25.75 -11.45 15.32
CA TYR A 138 24.59 -10.56 15.34
C TYR A 138 24.07 -10.30 13.92
N HIS A 139 24.93 -9.89 13.00
CA HIS A 139 24.59 -9.58 11.61
C HIS A 139 23.96 -10.79 10.91
N LYS A 140 24.57 -11.98 11.05
CA LYS A 140 24.03 -13.24 10.51
C LYS A 140 22.65 -13.59 11.08
N SER A 141 22.36 -13.21 12.32
CA SER A 141 21.05 -13.47 12.93
C SER A 141 19.95 -12.48 12.48
N ARG A 142 20.32 -11.32 11.93
CA ARG A 142 19.40 -10.22 11.63
C ARG A 142 19.23 -9.94 10.14
N VAL A 143 20.25 -10.19 9.34
CA VAL A 143 20.21 -10.01 7.88
C VAL A 143 19.81 -11.32 7.26
N ARG A 144 18.65 -11.32 6.63
CA ARG A 144 18.12 -12.44 5.86
C ARG A 144 18.37 -12.22 4.37
N THR A 145 18.59 -13.29 3.64
CA THR A 145 18.54 -13.23 2.17
C THR A 145 17.11 -12.95 1.70
N LEU A 146 16.95 -12.61 0.42
CA LEU A 146 15.62 -12.42 -0.16
C LEU A 146 14.80 -13.72 -0.11
N GLU A 147 15.43 -14.87 -0.34
CA GLU A 147 14.76 -16.16 -0.21
C GLU A 147 14.25 -16.38 1.22
N GLU A 148 15.12 -16.20 2.24
CA GLU A 148 14.78 -16.37 3.65
C GLU A 148 13.66 -15.41 4.11
N GLU A 149 13.65 -14.17 3.61
CA GLU A 149 12.60 -13.20 3.91
C GLU A 149 11.27 -13.55 3.21
N THR A 150 11.34 -14.13 2.01
CA THR A 150 10.15 -14.60 1.26
C THR A 150 9.51 -15.78 1.98
N GLU A 151 10.30 -16.80 2.32
CA GLU A 151 9.84 -17.95 3.09
C GLU A 151 9.23 -17.52 4.43
N PHE A 152 9.88 -16.59 5.14
CA PHE A 152 9.34 -16.08 6.41
C PHE A 152 7.99 -15.37 6.23
N LYS A 153 7.81 -14.59 5.16
CA LYS A 153 6.54 -13.92 4.86
C LYS A 153 5.44 -14.92 4.52
N GLU A 154 5.74 -15.96 3.76
CA GLU A 154 4.79 -17.04 3.45
C GLU A 154 4.34 -17.76 4.72
N ILE A 155 5.29 -18.17 5.58
CA ILE A 155 4.98 -18.79 6.87
C ILE A 155 4.11 -17.87 7.72
N LYS A 156 4.45 -16.57 7.78
CA LYS A 156 3.68 -15.59 8.54
C LYS A 156 2.28 -15.37 7.96
N ALA A 157 2.11 -15.42 6.64
CA ALA A 157 0.82 -15.30 5.97
C ALA A 157 -0.08 -16.50 6.33
N VAL A 158 0.44 -17.73 6.22
CA VAL A 158 -0.26 -18.96 6.61
C VAL A 158 -0.67 -18.92 8.09
N ALA A 159 0.25 -18.51 8.98
CA ALA A 159 -0.05 -18.37 10.40
C ALA A 159 -1.14 -17.32 10.66
N SER A 160 -1.10 -16.20 9.95
CA SER A 160 -2.10 -15.12 10.09
C SER A 160 -3.47 -15.58 9.62
N GLU A 161 -3.55 -16.32 8.51
CA GLU A 161 -4.78 -16.91 8.00
C GLU A 161 -5.37 -17.92 9.00
N ALA A 162 -4.55 -18.81 9.55
CA ALA A 162 -4.97 -19.76 10.58
C ALA A 162 -5.58 -19.05 11.81
N ILE A 163 -4.92 -17.97 12.29
CA ILE A 163 -5.43 -17.16 13.40
C ILE A 163 -6.76 -16.49 13.04
N MET A 164 -6.93 -16.02 11.80
CA MET A 164 -8.19 -15.44 11.35
C MET A 164 -9.33 -16.46 11.35
N VAL A 165 -9.08 -17.66 10.82
CA VAL A 165 -10.06 -18.76 10.81
C VAL A 165 -10.48 -19.14 12.22
N GLU A 166 -9.52 -19.25 13.14
CA GLU A 166 -9.80 -19.56 14.55
C GLU A 166 -10.63 -18.45 15.23
N ARG A 167 -10.28 -17.18 14.99
CA ARG A 167 -11.05 -16.03 15.49
C ARG A 167 -12.48 -16.02 14.96
N GLU A 168 -12.71 -16.38 13.69
CA GLU A 168 -14.06 -16.49 13.16
C GLU A 168 -14.85 -17.63 13.78
N SER A 169 -14.21 -18.78 14.02
CA SER A 169 -14.82 -19.92 14.72
C SER A 169 -15.27 -19.52 16.13
N MET A 170 -14.37 -18.89 16.91
CA MET A 170 -14.69 -18.39 18.26
C MET A 170 -15.82 -17.36 18.23
N ARG A 171 -15.85 -16.44 17.24
CA ARG A 171 -16.94 -15.48 17.08
C ARG A 171 -18.28 -16.16 16.79
N LYS A 172 -18.30 -17.21 15.97
CA LYS A 172 -19.51 -18.00 15.69
C LYS A 172 -20.01 -18.73 16.93
N GLU A 173 -19.11 -19.32 17.72
CA GLU A 173 -19.47 -20.01 18.96
C GLU A 173 -19.99 -19.04 20.03
N ALA A 174 -19.34 -17.89 20.23
CA ALA A 174 -19.80 -16.86 21.15
C ALA A 174 -21.21 -16.34 20.79
N ARG A 175 -21.52 -16.21 19.49
CA ARG A 175 -22.87 -15.87 19.01
C ARG A 175 -23.89 -16.95 19.36
N LYS A 176 -23.55 -18.24 19.24
CA LYS A 176 -24.43 -19.36 19.62
C LYS A 176 -24.72 -19.36 21.13
N VAL A 177 -23.68 -19.25 21.96
CA VAL A 177 -23.82 -19.19 23.43
C VAL A 177 -24.70 -18.01 23.85
N LYS A 178 -24.46 -16.83 23.27
CA LYS A 178 -25.28 -15.63 23.54
C LYS A 178 -26.75 -15.83 23.15
N ALA A 179 -27.03 -16.51 22.04
CA ALA A 179 -28.39 -16.83 21.63
C ALA A 179 -29.07 -17.82 22.60
N GLU A 180 -28.34 -18.85 23.06
CA GLU A 180 -28.86 -19.82 24.02
C GLU A 180 -29.14 -19.20 25.39
N MET A 181 -28.24 -18.35 25.89
CA MET A 181 -28.45 -17.59 27.13
C MET A 181 -29.70 -16.71 27.05
N LYS A 182 -29.91 -16.01 25.92
CA LYS A 182 -31.14 -15.23 25.69
C LYS A 182 -32.38 -16.12 25.70
N ARG A 183 -32.33 -17.31 25.08
CA ARG A 183 -33.44 -18.26 25.07
C ARG A 183 -33.77 -18.77 26.48
N LYS A 184 -32.76 -19.15 27.26
CA LYS A 184 -32.91 -19.59 28.66
C LYS A 184 -33.50 -18.48 29.55
N ALA A 185 -33.03 -17.24 29.40
CA ALA A 185 -33.57 -16.09 30.12
C ALA A 185 -35.06 -15.83 29.79
N LYS A 186 -35.45 -15.96 28.51
CA LYS A 186 -36.85 -15.85 28.07
C LYS A 186 -37.72 -17.00 28.60
N LEU A 187 -37.19 -18.22 28.70
CA LEU A 187 -37.91 -19.35 29.28
C LEU A 187 -38.15 -19.15 30.79
N ASN A 188 -37.11 -18.76 31.54
CA ASN A 188 -37.20 -18.54 32.99
C ASN A 188 -38.17 -17.42 33.37
N THR A 189 -38.34 -16.40 32.52
CA THR A 189 -39.33 -15.33 32.73
C THR A 189 -40.77 -15.82 32.48
N LEU A 190 -40.99 -16.74 31.53
CA LEU A 190 -42.29 -17.37 31.30
C LEU A 190 -42.71 -18.31 32.44
N PHE A 191 -41.79 -19.11 32.98
CA PHE A 191 -42.10 -20.05 34.07
C PHE A 191 -42.28 -19.40 35.45
N LYS A 192 -41.70 -18.21 35.69
CA LYS A 192 -41.95 -17.45 36.94
C LYS A 192 -43.28 -16.69 36.93
N GLY A 193 -43.96 -16.57 35.78
CA GLY A 193 -45.27 -15.94 35.66
C GLY A 193 -46.46 -16.89 35.83
N GLY A 194 -46.22 -18.21 35.90
CA GLY A 194 -47.25 -19.23 36.09
C GLY A 194 -47.35 -19.71 37.54
N LYS A 195 -47.83 -18.86 38.45
CA LYS A 195 -48.49 -19.31 39.68
C LYS A 195 -49.99 -19.10 39.47
N VAL A 196 -50.69 -20.18 39.13
CA VAL A 196 -52.14 -20.34 39.34
C VAL A 196 -52.30 -21.11 40.63
#